data_AF-A0A5C5WUF6-F1
#
_entry.id   AF-A0A5C5WUF6-F1
#
_cell.length_a   1.000
_cell.length_b   1.000
_cell.length_c   1.000
_cell.angle_alpha   90.00
_cell.angle_beta   90.00
_cell.angle_gamma   90.00
#
_symmetry.space_group_name_H-M   'P 1'
#
loop_
_entity.id
_entity.type
_entity.pdbx_description
1 polymer ?
#
loop_
_entity_poly.entity_id
_entity_poly.type
_entity_poly.pdbx_seq_one_letter_code
_entity_poly.pdbx_strand_id
1 'polypeptide(L)'
;MLGFMFIQRASRIPTFFVIAFVVAIAMPRVGIGQDGKSLFPIELERWQKSEPELARGLVEADRLRLKLLLPGNDGVCCATRICQVINSLQQQCRATAFPGKSIATFEVTPERLLGQLRGEQSIDKAAFDAFSGKWFGNWDGSDVNHDWRPALSFAPPRVLGEGALAIQSLQYAWIGNGFGWNYVACEKSDPSRHYVLGMVYYFAGPNYRDIVSEAAHVGFVDGPSRLVWMTESSVYLEEAFVDEGCSPHYVITALRHDLLGSEMKVSPNVVQATYTRDSGTRPAFLKFSWKPDRLP
;
A
#
# COMPACT_ATOMS: atom_id res chain seq x y z
N MET A 1 -21.60 65.94 32.51
CA MET A 1 -20.46 66.68 31.94
C MET A 1 -19.26 66.34 32.79
N LEU A 2 -18.16 65.88 32.17
CA LEU A 2 -16.94 65.26 32.75
C LEU A 2 -17.17 63.86 33.37
N GLY A 3 -16.36 62.82 33.18
CA GLY A 3 -15.09 62.65 32.48
C GLY A 3 -14.65 61.16 32.59
N PHE A 4 -13.74 60.75 31.70
CA PHE A 4 -13.11 59.43 31.50
C PHE A 4 -12.62 58.70 32.78
N MET A 5 -12.64 57.36 32.76
CA MET A 5 -11.41 56.54 32.79
C MET A 5 -11.66 55.03 32.63
N PHE A 6 -10.83 54.44 31.75
CA PHE A 6 -10.65 53.01 31.51
C PHE A 6 -10.04 52.29 32.73
N ILE A 7 -10.47 51.05 32.99
CA ILE A 7 -9.67 50.04 33.70
C ILE A 7 -9.62 48.79 32.83
N GLN A 8 -8.48 48.59 32.17
CA GLN A 8 -8.10 47.31 31.55
C GLN A 8 -7.76 46.31 32.66
N ARG A 9 -8.45 45.17 32.71
CA ARG A 9 -8.02 43.99 33.45
C ARG A 9 -7.25 43.07 32.51
N ALA A 10 -6.01 42.80 32.90
CA ALA A 10 -5.15 41.79 32.31
C ALA A 10 -5.65 40.39 32.66
N SER A 11 -5.81 39.54 31.65
CA SER A 11 -5.88 38.09 31.80
C SER A 11 -4.84 37.47 30.86
N ARG A 12 -3.74 37.02 31.45
CA ARG A 12 -2.67 36.27 30.78
C ARG A 12 -3.20 34.89 30.41
N ILE A 13 -3.29 34.62 29.11
CA ILE A 13 -3.46 33.26 28.57
C ILE A 13 -2.05 32.71 28.33
N PRO A 14 -1.69 31.50 28.80
CA PRO A 14 -0.41 30.91 28.47
C PRO A 14 -0.44 30.44 27.01
N THR A 15 0.34 31.10 26.18
CA THR A 15 0.65 30.69 24.81
C THR A 15 1.47 29.41 24.87
N PHE A 16 0.85 28.27 24.55
CA PHE A 16 1.58 27.04 24.23
C PHE A 16 2.37 27.29 22.94
N PHE A 17 3.69 27.29 23.06
CA PHE A 17 4.60 27.24 21.92
C PHE A 17 4.47 25.86 21.26
N VAL A 18 3.68 25.77 20.19
CA VAL A 18 3.82 24.68 19.21
C VAL A 18 5.01 25.06 18.33
N ILE A 19 6.18 24.48 18.62
CA ILE A 19 7.35 24.58 17.76
C ILE A 19 7.03 23.76 16.50
N ALA A 20 6.57 24.44 15.45
CA ALA A 20 6.47 23.88 14.13
C ALA A 20 7.89 23.72 13.55
N PHE A 21 8.46 22.53 13.65
CA PHE A 21 9.63 22.14 12.87
C PHE A 21 9.21 21.99 11.40
N VAL A 22 9.27 23.08 10.63
CA VAL A 22 9.27 23.00 9.17
C VAL A 22 10.71 22.79 8.75
N VAL A 23 11.13 21.53 8.66
CA VAL A 23 12.39 21.19 7.97
C VAL A 23 12.11 21.33 6.48
N ALA A 24 12.64 22.40 5.87
CA ALA A 24 12.76 22.50 4.44
C ALA A 24 13.80 21.47 3.98
N ILE A 25 13.35 20.27 3.63
CA ILE A 25 14.21 19.25 3.01
C ILE A 25 14.52 19.75 1.61
N ALA A 26 15.77 20.17 1.39
CA ALA A 26 16.30 20.34 0.04
C ALA A 26 16.12 19.01 -0.69
N MET A 27 15.29 18.97 -1.73
CA MET A 27 15.04 17.72 -2.45
C MET A 27 16.36 17.26 -3.09
N PRO A 28 16.93 16.11 -2.69
CA PRO A 28 18.15 15.58 -3.29
C PRO A 28 17.89 15.34 -4.78
N ARG A 29 18.90 15.39 -5.65
CA ARG A 29 18.75 15.00 -7.06
C ARG A 29 18.10 13.61 -7.13
N VAL A 30 16.88 13.60 -7.61
CA VAL A 30 15.92 12.51 -7.45
C VAL A 30 16.09 11.46 -8.56
N GLY A 31 16.01 10.17 -8.21
CA GLY A 31 15.76 9.09 -9.18
C GLY A 31 16.98 8.35 -9.73
N ILE A 32 18.19 8.79 -9.39
CA ILE A 32 19.43 8.09 -9.71
C ILE A 32 20.01 7.54 -8.40
N GLY A 33 20.19 6.21 -8.33
CA GLY A 33 20.88 5.58 -7.23
C GLY A 33 22.29 6.16 -7.06
N GLN A 34 22.90 6.02 -5.89
CA GLN A 34 24.27 6.53 -5.66
C GLN A 34 25.30 6.03 -6.71
N ASP A 35 24.99 4.94 -7.43
CA ASP A 35 25.80 4.35 -8.50
C ASP A 35 25.43 4.81 -9.93
N GLY A 36 24.56 5.80 -10.10
CA GLY A 36 24.14 6.25 -11.43
C GLY A 36 22.98 5.44 -12.04
N LYS A 37 22.47 4.40 -11.36
CA LYS A 37 21.45 3.52 -11.92
C LYS A 37 20.04 3.93 -11.51
N SER A 38 19.10 3.84 -12.45
CA SER A 38 17.67 4.04 -12.19
C SER A 38 17.18 3.11 -11.08
N LEU A 39 16.27 3.56 -10.21
CA LEU A 39 15.50 2.64 -9.36
C LEU A 39 14.42 1.89 -10.14
N PHE A 40 14.06 2.42 -11.31
CA PHE A 40 12.98 1.94 -12.14
C PHE A 40 13.50 1.13 -13.34
N PRO A 41 12.66 0.27 -13.93
CA PRO A 41 13.03 -0.46 -15.12
C PRO A 41 13.08 0.47 -16.35
N ILE A 42 13.74 0.01 -17.41
CA ILE A 42 14.02 0.81 -18.61
C ILE A 42 12.74 1.30 -19.32
N GLU A 43 11.65 0.55 -19.19
CA GLU A 43 10.35 0.92 -19.73
C GLU A 43 9.82 2.25 -19.14
N LEU A 44 10.36 2.68 -17.99
CA LEU A 44 10.07 3.97 -17.37
C LEU A 44 11.15 5.02 -17.61
N GLU A 45 12.10 4.80 -18.51
CA GLU A 45 13.22 5.74 -18.75
C GLU A 45 12.77 7.17 -19.08
N ARG A 46 11.60 7.31 -19.73
CA ARG A 46 11.04 8.63 -20.02
C ARG A 46 10.72 9.40 -18.73
N TRP A 47 10.17 8.71 -17.74
CA TRP A 47 9.91 9.21 -16.41
C TRP A 47 11.22 9.38 -15.63
N GLN A 48 12.16 8.44 -15.72
CA GLN A 48 13.49 8.59 -15.10
C GLN A 48 14.19 9.91 -15.49
N LYS A 49 13.98 10.40 -16.71
CA LYS A 49 14.55 11.68 -17.20
C LYS A 49 13.84 12.93 -16.65
N SER A 50 12.65 12.81 -16.03
CA SER A 50 11.77 13.92 -15.70
C SER A 50 11.21 13.97 -14.26
N GLU A 51 11.59 13.07 -13.34
CA GLU A 51 10.71 12.74 -12.21
C GLU A 51 11.25 13.04 -10.79
N PRO A 52 10.94 14.21 -10.24
CA PRO A 52 10.80 14.39 -8.80
C PRO A 52 9.69 13.53 -8.19
N GLU A 53 8.64 13.22 -8.96
CA GLU A 53 7.37 12.65 -8.49
C GLU A 53 7.48 11.14 -8.21
N LEU A 54 8.26 10.40 -8.99
CA LEU A 54 8.60 9.00 -8.70
C LEU A 54 9.28 8.78 -7.34
N ALA A 55 10.14 9.70 -6.88
CA ALA A 55 10.66 9.57 -5.51
C ALA A 55 9.69 10.06 -4.44
N ARG A 56 8.77 10.97 -4.78
CA ARG A 56 7.68 11.26 -3.87
C ARG A 56 6.88 9.99 -3.61
N GLY A 57 6.69 9.10 -4.59
CA GLY A 57 6.03 7.82 -4.37
C GLY A 57 6.63 6.98 -3.23
N LEU A 58 7.97 6.89 -3.15
CA LEU A 58 8.65 6.23 -2.02
C LEU A 58 8.41 6.94 -0.69
N VAL A 59 8.48 8.27 -0.68
CA VAL A 59 8.22 9.11 0.50
C VAL A 59 6.75 8.98 0.94
N GLU A 60 5.80 8.96 0.02
CA GLU A 60 4.36 8.84 0.28
C GLU A 60 4.01 7.44 0.79
N ALA A 61 4.59 6.38 0.23
CA ALA A 61 4.43 5.02 0.73
C ALA A 61 5.00 4.86 2.15
N ASP A 62 6.17 5.44 2.43
CA ASP A 62 6.75 5.42 3.78
C ASP A 62 5.95 6.29 4.76
N ARG A 63 5.45 7.45 4.31
CA ARG A 63 4.55 8.31 5.09
C ARG A 63 3.26 7.56 5.45
N LEU A 64 2.70 6.81 4.50
CA LEU A 64 1.54 5.95 4.75
C LEU A 64 1.88 4.86 5.77
N ARG A 65 3.01 4.16 5.62
CA ARG A 65 3.48 3.14 6.57
C ARG A 65 3.55 3.70 8.00
N LEU A 66 4.15 4.88 8.16
CA LEU A 66 4.23 5.55 9.45
C LEU A 66 2.83 5.96 9.96
N LYS A 67 1.98 6.49 9.09
CA LYS A 67 0.59 6.87 9.44
C LYS A 67 -0.23 5.67 9.92
N LEU A 68 -0.03 4.48 9.34
CA LEU A 68 -0.70 3.25 9.78
C LEU A 68 -0.29 2.82 11.20
N LEU A 69 0.90 3.21 11.65
CA LEU A 69 1.44 2.92 12.99
C LEU A 69 1.08 3.97 14.05
N LEU A 70 0.60 5.15 13.65
CA LEU A 70 0.24 6.21 14.61
C LEU A 70 -1.01 5.82 15.40
N PRO A 71 -1.00 5.95 16.74
CA PRO A 71 -2.20 5.74 17.55
C PRO A 71 -3.22 6.85 17.31
N GLY A 72 -4.50 6.47 17.27
CA GLY A 72 -5.62 7.41 17.32
C GLY A 72 -5.87 7.94 18.74
N ASN A 73 -6.94 8.72 18.90
CA ASN A 73 -7.34 9.29 20.20
C ASN A 73 -7.69 8.22 21.25
N ASP A 74 -8.09 7.03 20.80
CA ASP A 74 -8.38 5.85 21.62
C ASP A 74 -7.14 4.99 21.92
N GLY A 75 -5.94 5.42 21.47
CA GLY A 75 -4.68 4.68 21.60
C GLY A 75 -4.51 3.53 20.61
N VAL A 76 -5.48 3.28 19.72
CA VAL A 76 -5.42 2.19 18.73
C VAL A 76 -4.94 2.75 17.39
N CYS A 77 -3.94 2.11 16.78
CA CYS A 77 -3.45 2.51 15.47
C CYS A 77 -4.29 1.92 14.32
N CYS A 78 -4.19 2.53 13.13
CA CYS A 78 -4.96 2.10 11.97
C CYS A 78 -4.66 0.66 11.54
N ALA A 79 -3.39 0.23 11.61
CA ALA A 79 -3.01 -1.14 11.27
C ALA A 79 -3.75 -2.18 12.12
N THR A 80 -3.88 -1.94 13.43
CA THR A 80 -4.65 -2.82 14.32
C THR A 80 -6.14 -2.86 13.93
N ARG A 81 -6.72 -1.72 13.54
CA ARG A 81 -8.11 -1.69 13.05
C ARG A 81 -8.27 -2.46 11.74
N ILE A 82 -7.31 -2.37 10.83
CA ILE A 82 -7.28 -3.17 9.60
C ILE A 82 -7.29 -4.67 9.94
N CYS A 83 -6.47 -5.13 10.90
CA CYS A 83 -6.52 -6.52 11.37
C CYS A 83 -7.91 -6.91 11.90
N GLN A 84 -8.54 -6.05 12.70
CA GLN A 84 -9.88 -6.32 13.23
C GLN A 84 -10.92 -6.47 12.11
N VAL A 85 -10.87 -5.58 11.11
CA VAL A 85 -11.76 -5.63 9.94
C VAL A 85 -11.55 -6.91 9.13
N ILE A 86 -10.30 -7.28 8.86
CA ILE A 86 -9.98 -8.53 8.15
C ILE A 86 -10.47 -9.74 8.95
N ASN A 87 -10.18 -9.79 10.25
CA ASN A 87 -10.58 -10.91 11.12
C ASN A 87 -12.10 -11.06 11.21
N SER A 88 -12.84 -9.95 11.29
CA SER A 88 -14.29 -9.95 11.29
C SER A 88 -14.83 -10.50 9.96
N LEU A 89 -14.25 -10.09 8.82
CA LEU A 89 -14.64 -10.63 7.51
C LEU A 89 -14.33 -12.13 7.40
N GLN A 90 -13.15 -12.56 7.87
CA GLN A 90 -12.78 -13.98 7.92
C GLN A 90 -13.72 -14.83 8.78
N GLN A 91 -14.18 -14.31 9.92
CA GLN A 91 -15.17 -15.00 10.75
C GLN A 91 -16.48 -15.21 9.99
N GLN A 92 -16.94 -14.19 9.24
CA GLN A 92 -18.12 -14.33 8.39
C GLN A 92 -17.89 -15.33 7.25
N CYS A 93 -16.71 -15.35 6.62
CA CYS A 93 -16.33 -16.36 5.61
C CYS A 93 -16.38 -17.80 6.15
N ARG A 94 -16.06 -17.99 7.44
CA ARG A 94 -16.10 -19.31 8.10
C ARG A 94 -17.52 -19.71 8.51
N ALA A 95 -18.34 -18.74 8.93
CA ALA A 95 -19.68 -18.99 9.45
C ALA A 95 -20.75 -19.16 8.36
N THR A 96 -20.52 -18.61 7.16
CA THR A 96 -21.50 -18.58 6.07
C THR A 96 -20.87 -19.03 4.75
N ALA A 97 -21.70 -19.47 3.79
CA ALA A 97 -21.21 -19.76 2.44
C ALA A 97 -20.67 -18.47 1.81
N PHE A 98 -19.33 -18.39 1.70
CA PHE A 98 -18.67 -17.24 1.09
C PHE A 98 -18.84 -17.30 -0.45
N PRO A 99 -19.37 -16.24 -1.11
CA PRO A 99 -19.68 -16.29 -2.54
C PRO A 99 -18.47 -16.50 -3.47
N GLY A 100 -17.26 -16.24 -2.97
CA GLY A 100 -16.00 -16.36 -3.72
C GLY A 100 -14.99 -17.26 -3.03
N LYS A 101 -13.72 -17.09 -3.38
CA LYS A 101 -12.58 -17.74 -2.73
C LYS A 101 -12.43 -17.18 -1.32
N SER A 102 -12.42 -18.07 -0.33
CA SER A 102 -12.35 -17.70 1.08
C SER A 102 -11.04 -16.99 1.40
N ILE A 103 -11.09 -15.94 2.23
CA ILE A 103 -9.90 -15.28 2.79
C ILE A 103 -9.52 -15.83 4.17
N ALA A 104 -10.16 -16.92 4.61
CA ALA A 104 -9.98 -17.48 5.95
C ALA A 104 -8.58 -18.07 6.21
N THR A 105 -7.80 -18.27 5.15
CA THR A 105 -6.42 -18.78 5.17
C THR A 105 -5.39 -17.72 5.56
N PHE A 106 -5.72 -16.43 5.42
CA PHE A 106 -4.82 -15.35 5.79
C PHE A 106 -4.59 -15.30 7.31
N GLU A 107 -3.35 -15.07 7.74
CA GLU A 107 -2.92 -15.08 9.14
C GLU A 107 -2.58 -13.67 9.65
N VAL A 108 -3.49 -12.72 9.44
CA VAL A 108 -3.26 -11.30 9.75
C VAL A 108 -3.54 -10.99 11.22
N THR A 109 -2.50 -11.09 12.07
CA THR A 109 -2.59 -10.66 13.48
C THR A 109 -2.01 -9.25 13.68
N PRO A 110 -2.47 -8.49 14.69
CA PRO A 110 -1.88 -7.19 15.01
C PRO A 110 -0.37 -7.26 15.24
N GLU A 111 0.12 -8.27 15.94
CA GLU A 111 1.54 -8.44 16.26
C GLU A 111 2.37 -8.63 14.98
N ARG A 112 1.92 -9.51 14.09
CA ARG A 112 2.61 -9.78 12.82
C ARG A 112 2.59 -8.56 11.90
N LEU A 113 1.43 -7.92 11.75
CA LEU A 113 1.29 -6.76 10.89
C LEU A 113 2.15 -5.59 11.41
N LEU A 114 2.04 -5.25 12.69
CA LEU A 114 2.80 -4.16 13.29
C LEU A 114 4.30 -4.42 13.24
N GLY A 115 4.73 -5.65 13.53
CA GLY A 115 6.13 -6.03 13.44
C GLY A 115 6.68 -5.82 12.04
N GLN A 116 5.98 -6.24 10.99
CA GLN A 116 6.44 -6.05 9.62
C GLN A 116 6.41 -4.57 9.18
N LEU A 117 5.39 -3.80 9.59
CA LEU A 117 5.33 -2.35 9.33
C LEU A 117 6.46 -1.58 10.05
N ARG A 118 6.94 -2.08 11.19
CA ARG A 118 8.10 -1.56 11.93
C ARG A 118 9.43 -2.14 11.45
N GLY A 119 9.42 -3.06 10.49
CA GLY A 119 10.61 -3.72 9.98
C GLY A 119 11.27 -4.63 11.01
N GLU A 120 10.50 -5.21 11.91
CA GLU A 120 10.99 -6.20 12.89
C GLU A 120 11.10 -7.60 12.28
N GLN A 121 10.72 -7.77 11.02
CA GLN A 121 10.73 -9.04 10.29
C GLN A 121 11.60 -8.92 9.04
N SER A 122 12.37 -9.98 8.79
CA SER A 122 13.06 -10.13 7.52
C SER A 122 12.06 -10.44 6.42
N ILE A 123 12.16 -9.76 5.28
CA ILE A 123 11.31 -10.00 4.12
C ILE A 123 12.17 -10.55 2.99
N ASP A 124 11.79 -11.71 2.46
CA ASP A 124 12.48 -12.31 1.33
C ASP A 124 12.33 -11.41 0.09
N LYS A 125 13.40 -11.28 -0.69
CA LYS A 125 13.38 -10.55 -1.97
C LYS A 125 12.45 -11.20 -2.99
N ALA A 126 12.18 -12.50 -2.83
CA ALA A 126 11.25 -13.31 -3.60
C ALA A 126 9.78 -13.23 -3.13
N ALA A 127 9.44 -12.34 -2.18
CA ALA A 127 8.10 -12.23 -1.60
C ALA A 127 6.97 -11.99 -2.63
N PHE A 128 7.31 -11.62 -3.86
CA PHE A 128 6.35 -11.34 -4.92
C PHE A 128 6.31 -12.39 -6.04
N ASP A 129 7.17 -13.41 -5.99
CA ASP A 129 7.41 -14.30 -7.14
C ASP A 129 6.16 -15.06 -7.59
N ALA A 130 5.32 -15.48 -6.65
CA ALA A 130 4.05 -16.17 -6.94
C ALA A 130 3.09 -15.36 -7.84
N PHE A 131 3.20 -14.02 -7.83
CA PHE A 131 2.37 -13.11 -8.62
C PHE A 131 2.98 -12.77 -9.98
N SER A 132 4.20 -13.21 -10.27
CA SER A 132 4.90 -12.83 -11.51
C SER A 132 4.23 -13.42 -12.75
N GLY A 133 4.36 -12.73 -13.89
CA GLY A 133 3.85 -13.10 -15.20
C GLY A 133 2.55 -12.39 -15.59
N LYS A 134 1.97 -12.86 -16.69
CA LYS A 134 0.73 -12.31 -17.25
C LYS A 134 -0.48 -12.94 -16.59
N TRP A 135 -1.47 -12.10 -16.33
CA TRP A 135 -2.72 -12.49 -15.70
C TRP A 135 -3.89 -11.72 -16.30
N PHE A 136 -4.99 -12.43 -16.54
CA PHE A 136 -6.15 -11.93 -17.26
C PHE A 136 -7.39 -12.10 -16.38
N GLY A 137 -8.09 -11.00 -16.11
CA GLY A 137 -9.27 -11.00 -15.27
C GLY A 137 -10.30 -9.98 -15.74
N ASN A 138 -11.37 -9.87 -14.95
CA ASN A 138 -12.37 -8.83 -15.08
C ASN A 138 -12.43 -8.02 -13.79
N TRP A 139 -12.44 -6.69 -13.93
CA TRP A 139 -12.59 -5.76 -12.82
C TRP A 139 -13.80 -4.87 -13.09
N ASP A 140 -14.87 -5.09 -12.34
CA ASP A 140 -16.12 -4.33 -12.44
C ASP A 140 -16.65 -4.18 -13.89
N GLY A 141 -16.68 -5.29 -14.64
CA GLY A 141 -17.16 -5.31 -16.02
C GLY A 141 -16.11 -4.91 -17.07
N SER A 142 -14.92 -4.49 -16.66
CA SER A 142 -13.82 -4.16 -17.57
C SER A 142 -12.80 -5.29 -17.64
N ASP A 143 -12.34 -5.61 -18.85
CA ASP A 143 -11.22 -6.53 -19.04
C ASP A 143 -9.92 -5.90 -18.55
N VAL A 144 -9.25 -6.56 -17.61
CA VAL A 144 -8.01 -6.08 -17.01
C VAL A 144 -6.91 -7.11 -17.18
N ASN A 145 -5.74 -6.64 -17.59
CA ASN A 145 -4.53 -7.44 -17.72
C ASN A 145 -3.51 -6.94 -16.71
N HIS A 146 -2.95 -7.85 -15.92
CA HIS A 146 -1.78 -7.59 -15.08
C HIS A 146 -0.57 -8.27 -15.72
N ASP A 147 0.51 -7.53 -15.97
CA ASP A 147 1.80 -8.08 -16.43
C ASP A 147 2.84 -7.77 -15.37
N TRP A 148 2.88 -8.61 -14.33
CA TRP A 148 3.86 -8.52 -13.25
C TRP A 148 5.20 -9.05 -13.72
N ARG A 149 6.24 -8.24 -13.66
CA ARG A 149 7.59 -8.73 -13.91
C ARG A 149 8.11 -9.55 -12.72
N PRO A 150 9.03 -10.49 -12.95
CA PRO A 150 9.78 -11.12 -11.86
C PRO A 150 10.44 -10.09 -10.95
N ALA A 151 10.58 -10.42 -9.66
CA ALA A 151 11.27 -9.55 -8.72
C ALA A 151 12.76 -9.39 -9.11
N LEU A 152 13.22 -8.15 -9.18
CA LEU A 152 14.60 -7.78 -9.44
C LEU A 152 15.30 -7.52 -8.12
N SER A 153 16.32 -8.33 -7.80
CA SER A 153 17.16 -8.09 -6.63
C SER A 153 18.29 -7.11 -6.94
N PHE A 154 18.56 -6.20 -6.01
CA PHE A 154 19.68 -5.26 -6.08
C PHE A 154 20.80 -5.70 -5.13
N ALA A 155 21.99 -5.88 -5.71
CA ALA A 155 23.22 -6.19 -4.99
C ALA A 155 24.35 -5.32 -5.56
N PRO A 156 24.83 -4.29 -4.82
CA PRO A 156 24.35 -3.84 -3.50
C PRO A 156 22.93 -3.22 -3.57
N PRO A 157 22.24 -3.05 -2.42
CA PRO A 157 21.00 -2.28 -2.35
C PRO A 157 21.15 -0.88 -2.94
N ARG A 158 20.12 -0.38 -3.62
CA ARG A 158 20.13 0.96 -4.24
C ARG A 158 19.63 1.99 -3.24
N VAL A 159 20.31 3.12 -3.10
CA VAL A 159 19.91 4.21 -2.20
C VAL A 159 19.47 5.42 -3.02
N LEU A 160 18.33 6.01 -2.67
CA LEU A 160 17.85 7.24 -3.29
C LEU A 160 18.51 8.46 -2.63
N GLY A 161 19.45 9.10 -3.33
CA GLY A 161 20.14 10.29 -2.83
C GLY A 161 20.85 10.08 -1.48
N GLU A 162 20.59 10.98 -0.53
CA GLU A 162 21.03 10.86 0.87
C GLU A 162 19.94 10.25 1.78
N GLY A 163 18.90 9.66 1.19
CA GLY A 163 17.75 9.12 1.92
C GLY A 163 18.11 8.02 2.94
N ALA A 164 17.23 7.88 3.94
CA ALA A 164 17.38 6.90 5.02
C ALA A 164 17.03 5.46 4.60
N LEU A 165 16.44 5.27 3.40
CA LEU A 165 16.01 3.96 2.90
C LEU A 165 16.94 3.45 1.80
N ALA A 166 17.23 2.15 1.85
CA ALA A 166 17.89 1.40 0.78
C ALA A 166 16.94 0.37 0.20
N ILE A 167 16.91 0.24 -1.13
CA ILE A 167 16.03 -0.65 -1.87
C ILE A 167 16.77 -1.95 -2.17
N GLN A 168 16.21 -3.07 -1.72
CA GLN A 168 16.79 -4.40 -1.85
C GLN A 168 16.24 -5.18 -3.05
N SER A 169 14.96 -5.02 -3.36
CA SER A 169 14.35 -5.60 -4.55
C SER A 169 13.17 -4.78 -5.06
N LEU A 170 12.80 -5.00 -6.32
CA LEU A 170 11.71 -4.35 -7.02
C LEU A 170 10.86 -5.39 -7.75
N GLN A 171 9.55 -5.29 -7.66
CA GLN A 171 8.61 -5.87 -8.62
C GLN A 171 7.77 -4.74 -9.23
N TYR A 172 7.38 -4.87 -10.49
CA TYR A 172 6.52 -3.88 -11.14
C TYR A 172 5.58 -4.53 -12.14
N ALA A 173 4.48 -3.83 -12.45
CA ALA A 173 3.50 -4.28 -13.41
C ALA A 173 2.81 -3.14 -14.16
N TRP A 174 2.35 -3.48 -15.35
CA TRP A 174 1.20 -2.83 -15.96
C TRP A 174 -0.08 -3.50 -15.48
N ILE A 175 -1.04 -2.69 -15.00
CA ILE A 175 -2.32 -3.15 -14.42
C ILE A 175 -3.49 -2.40 -15.07
N GLY A 176 -3.95 -2.90 -16.22
CA GLY A 176 -4.93 -2.20 -17.06
C GLY A 176 -4.37 -0.88 -17.59
N ASN A 177 -4.96 0.25 -17.19
CA ASN A 177 -4.48 1.60 -17.53
C ASN A 177 -3.49 2.18 -16.49
N GLY A 178 -3.06 1.38 -15.52
CA GLY A 178 -2.12 1.79 -14.49
C GLY A 178 -0.75 1.13 -14.60
N PHE A 179 0.23 1.72 -13.92
CA PHE A 179 1.56 1.16 -13.68
C PHE A 179 1.81 1.13 -12.18
N GLY A 180 2.21 -0.02 -11.66
CA GLY A 180 2.50 -0.22 -10.25
C GLY A 180 3.92 -0.72 -10.00
N TRP A 181 4.51 -0.31 -8.88
CA TRP A 181 5.75 -0.88 -8.37
C TRP A 181 5.64 -1.23 -6.89
N ASN A 182 6.38 -2.26 -6.49
CA ASN A 182 6.52 -2.76 -5.13
C ASN A 182 8.01 -2.91 -4.83
N TYR A 183 8.50 -2.31 -3.75
CA TYR A 183 9.86 -2.44 -3.28
C TYR A 183 9.91 -3.20 -1.97
N VAL A 184 10.94 -4.06 -1.81
CA VAL A 184 11.45 -4.39 -0.48
C VAL A 184 12.51 -3.36 -0.15
N ALA A 185 12.22 -2.49 0.82
CA ALA A 185 13.12 -1.46 1.32
C ALA A 185 13.66 -1.85 2.70
N CYS A 186 14.80 -1.28 3.10
CA CYS A 186 15.32 -1.37 4.46
C CYS A 186 15.89 -0.04 4.94
N GLU A 187 16.05 0.12 6.25
CA GLU A 187 16.79 1.27 6.77
C GLU A 187 18.27 1.17 6.38
N LYS A 188 18.86 2.29 5.96
CA LYS A 188 20.29 2.37 5.63
C LYS A 188 21.16 2.16 6.87
N SER A 189 20.71 2.65 8.03
CA SER A 189 21.37 2.46 9.33
C SER A 189 21.21 1.05 9.89
N ASP A 190 20.14 0.35 9.52
CA ASP A 190 19.84 -1.01 9.98
C ASP A 190 19.24 -1.85 8.84
N PRO A 191 20.10 -2.52 8.04
CA PRO A 191 19.66 -3.33 6.90
C PRO A 191 18.85 -4.57 7.27
N SER A 192 18.74 -4.90 8.56
CA SER A 192 17.90 -6.01 9.03
C SER A 192 16.42 -5.65 9.08
N ARG A 193 16.08 -4.36 9.00
CA ARG A 193 14.71 -3.87 9.10
C ARG A 193 14.09 -3.69 7.74
N HIS A 194 13.17 -4.57 7.35
CA HIS A 194 12.57 -4.58 6.02
C HIS A 194 11.13 -4.07 5.98
N TYR A 195 10.78 -3.41 4.88
CA TYR A 195 9.44 -2.88 4.63
C TYR A 195 9.02 -3.21 3.20
N VAL A 196 7.72 -3.39 2.98
CA VAL A 196 7.16 -3.43 1.62
C VAL A 196 6.46 -2.11 1.33
N LEU A 197 7.00 -1.35 0.38
CA LEU A 197 6.47 -0.06 -0.04
C LEU A 197 6.05 -0.13 -1.51
N GLY A 198 4.95 0.50 -1.87
CA GLY A 198 4.51 0.49 -3.25
C GLY A 198 3.72 1.73 -3.65
N MET A 199 3.57 1.88 -4.96
CA MET A 199 2.77 2.93 -5.57
C MET A 199 2.12 2.42 -6.85
N VAL A 200 0.93 2.91 -7.13
CA VAL A 200 0.25 2.79 -8.42
C VAL A 200 0.04 4.18 -9.01
N TYR A 201 0.32 4.33 -10.30
CA TYR A 201 -0.04 5.49 -11.11
C TYR A 201 -1.08 5.09 -12.15
N TYR A 202 -2.13 5.89 -12.30
CA TYR A 202 -3.16 5.70 -13.32
C TYR A 202 -3.03 6.78 -14.38
N PHE A 203 -3.12 6.38 -15.65
CA PHE A 203 -2.91 7.29 -16.76
C PHE A 203 -4.20 7.65 -17.50
N ALA A 204 -4.25 8.89 -18.03
CA ALA A 204 -5.23 9.28 -19.03
C ALA A 204 -4.88 8.69 -20.40
N GLY A 205 -5.86 8.04 -21.01
CA GLY A 205 -5.78 7.58 -22.40
C GLY A 205 -4.67 6.53 -22.65
N PRO A 206 -4.49 6.14 -23.92
CA PRO A 206 -3.65 5.00 -24.28
C PRO A 206 -2.14 5.31 -24.34
N ASN A 207 -1.75 6.58 -24.22
CA ASN A 207 -0.36 7.01 -24.46
C ASN A 207 0.49 7.07 -23.19
N TYR A 208 -0.10 6.76 -22.02
CA TYR A 208 0.57 6.75 -20.71
C TYR A 208 1.38 8.04 -20.46
N ARG A 209 0.83 9.20 -20.84
CA ARG A 209 1.53 10.48 -20.74
C ARG A 209 1.20 11.21 -19.45
N ASP A 210 -0.09 11.27 -19.12
CA ASP A 210 -0.59 12.11 -18.05
C ASP A 210 -1.09 11.22 -16.90
N ILE A 211 -0.47 11.34 -15.73
CA ILE A 211 -0.94 10.69 -14.50
C ILE A 211 -2.17 11.46 -14.03
N VAL A 212 -3.31 10.77 -13.90
CA VAL A 212 -4.58 11.35 -13.44
C VAL A 212 -4.92 11.00 -12.01
N SER A 213 -4.31 9.94 -11.49
CA SER A 213 -4.47 9.51 -10.12
C SER A 213 -3.26 8.70 -9.71
N GLU A 214 -2.98 8.70 -8.42
CA GLU A 214 -1.90 7.94 -7.84
C GLU A 214 -2.36 7.38 -6.49
N ALA A 215 -1.80 6.23 -6.09
CA ALA A 215 -2.15 5.58 -4.84
C ALA A 215 -0.91 4.95 -4.23
N ALA A 216 -0.47 5.50 -3.09
CA ALA A 216 0.55 4.87 -2.27
C ALA A 216 -0.05 3.66 -1.53
N HIS A 217 0.74 2.61 -1.38
CA HIS A 217 0.34 1.41 -0.67
C HIS A 217 1.50 0.79 0.11
N VAL A 218 1.15 0.06 1.16
CA VAL A 218 2.08 -0.64 2.03
C VAL A 218 1.71 -2.12 2.03
N GLY A 219 2.70 -2.98 1.83
CA GLY A 219 2.49 -4.42 1.79
C GLY A 219 2.69 -5.11 3.14
N PHE A 220 1.91 -6.16 3.36
CA PHE A 220 2.14 -7.16 4.38
C PHE A 220 2.23 -8.54 3.73
N VAL A 221 3.38 -9.20 3.88
CA VAL A 221 3.67 -10.54 3.36
C VAL A 221 3.14 -11.58 4.35
N ASP A 222 2.09 -12.27 3.94
CA ASP A 222 1.38 -13.28 4.75
C ASP A 222 1.69 -14.72 4.32
N GLY A 223 2.85 -14.90 3.69
CA GLY A 223 3.36 -16.17 3.20
C GLY A 223 3.87 -16.07 1.75
N PRO A 224 4.36 -17.19 1.18
CA PRO A 224 4.96 -17.19 -0.16
C PRO A 224 4.01 -16.82 -1.30
N SER A 225 2.70 -16.99 -1.09
CA SER A 225 1.67 -16.77 -2.10
C SER A 225 0.58 -15.79 -1.65
N ARG A 226 0.77 -15.09 -0.52
CA ARG A 226 -0.25 -14.20 0.06
C ARG A 226 0.31 -12.84 0.41
N LEU A 227 -0.37 -11.80 -0.06
CA LEU A 227 -0.04 -10.41 0.20
C LEU A 227 -1.28 -9.66 0.66
N VAL A 228 -1.08 -8.72 1.57
CA VAL A 228 -2.10 -7.73 1.93
C VAL A 228 -1.57 -6.35 1.61
N TRP A 229 -2.27 -5.63 0.72
CA TRP A 229 -1.95 -4.25 0.38
C TRP A 229 -2.88 -3.31 1.13
N MET A 230 -2.31 -2.31 1.81
CA MET A 230 -3.04 -1.30 2.56
C MET A 230 -2.81 0.06 1.91
N THR A 231 -3.91 0.77 1.61
CA THR A 231 -3.90 2.17 1.17
C THR A 231 -4.56 3.04 2.23
N GLU A 232 -4.70 4.34 1.97
CA GLU A 232 -5.46 5.21 2.88
C GLU A 232 -6.96 4.83 2.96
N SER A 233 -7.51 4.21 1.91
CA SER A 233 -8.95 4.01 1.76
C SER A 233 -9.37 2.57 1.45
N SER A 234 -8.43 1.65 1.30
CA SER A 234 -8.69 0.29 0.86
C SER A 234 -7.70 -0.70 1.44
N VAL A 235 -8.15 -1.95 1.58
CA VAL A 235 -7.30 -3.11 1.80
C VAL A 235 -7.56 -4.12 0.69
N TYR A 236 -6.49 -4.71 0.16
CA TYR A 236 -6.53 -5.75 -0.86
C TYR A 236 -5.84 -6.99 -0.29
N LEU A 237 -6.54 -8.12 -0.28
CA LEU A 237 -5.99 -9.43 0.08
C LEU A 237 -5.78 -10.21 -1.22
N GLU A 238 -4.52 -10.51 -1.54
CA GLU A 238 -4.11 -11.19 -2.75
C GLU A 238 -3.55 -12.57 -2.44
N GLU A 239 -4.07 -13.60 -3.10
CA GLU A 239 -3.60 -14.98 -2.94
C GLU A 239 -3.41 -15.65 -4.30
N ALA A 240 -2.22 -16.20 -4.52
CA ALA A 240 -1.84 -16.93 -5.73
C ALA A 240 -1.93 -18.45 -5.53
N PHE A 241 -2.62 -19.12 -6.45
CA PHE A 241 -2.86 -20.55 -6.47
C PHE A 241 -2.13 -21.15 -7.68
N VAL A 242 -0.84 -21.44 -7.51
CA VAL A 242 0.04 -21.86 -8.62
C VAL A 242 0.17 -23.39 -8.71
N ASP A 243 0.09 -24.10 -7.58
CA ASP A 243 0.42 -25.54 -7.49
C ASP A 243 -0.77 -26.45 -7.11
N GLU A 244 -2.02 -25.95 -7.17
CA GLU A 244 -3.21 -26.68 -6.68
C GLU A 244 -3.81 -27.69 -7.67
N GLY A 245 -3.01 -28.26 -8.60
CA GLY A 245 -3.49 -29.25 -9.58
C GLY A 245 -4.55 -28.73 -10.57
N CYS A 246 -4.86 -27.43 -10.52
CA CYS A 246 -5.72 -26.71 -11.43
C CYS A 246 -4.93 -25.62 -12.16
N SER A 247 -5.54 -24.98 -13.16
CA SER A 247 -4.89 -23.88 -13.88
C SER A 247 -4.51 -22.75 -12.90
N PRO A 248 -3.27 -22.22 -12.98
CA PRO A 248 -2.84 -21.16 -12.09
C PRO A 248 -3.77 -19.96 -12.16
N HIS A 249 -4.16 -19.48 -10.99
CA HIS A 249 -4.99 -18.28 -10.83
C HIS A 249 -4.52 -17.52 -9.60
N TYR A 250 -4.81 -16.23 -9.53
CA TYR A 250 -4.72 -15.52 -8.27
C TYR A 250 -5.95 -14.64 -8.09
N VAL A 251 -6.25 -14.35 -6.84
CA VAL A 251 -7.50 -13.72 -6.42
C VAL A 251 -7.16 -12.46 -5.64
N ILE A 252 -7.87 -11.37 -5.95
CA ILE A 252 -7.82 -10.13 -5.18
C ILE A 252 -9.18 -9.94 -4.52
N THR A 253 -9.22 -9.93 -3.18
CA THR A 253 -10.38 -9.51 -2.40
C THR A 253 -10.15 -8.10 -1.89
N ALA A 254 -11.01 -7.14 -2.22
CA ALA A 254 -10.83 -5.75 -1.84
C ALA A 254 -11.99 -5.25 -0.99
N LEU A 255 -11.65 -4.48 0.04
CA LEU A 255 -12.57 -3.76 0.91
C LEU A 255 -12.19 -2.28 0.99
N ARG A 256 -13.19 -1.41 1.05
CA ARG A 256 -12.99 0.03 1.23
C ARG A 256 -13.22 0.44 2.67
N HIS A 257 -12.49 1.43 3.13
CA HIS A 257 -12.62 1.96 4.47
C HIS A 257 -12.22 3.44 4.55
N ASP A 258 -12.53 4.05 5.68
CA ASP A 258 -12.00 5.32 6.15
C ASP A 258 -11.58 5.13 7.61
N LEU A 259 -10.48 4.42 7.86
CA LEU A 259 -9.98 4.13 9.21
C LEU A 259 -8.98 5.19 9.72
N LEU A 260 -8.61 6.12 8.84
CA LEU A 260 -7.70 7.22 9.12
C LEU A 260 -8.43 8.57 9.29
N GLY A 261 -9.70 8.64 8.88
CA GLY A 261 -10.56 9.81 9.06
C GLY A 261 -11.07 9.98 10.49
N SER A 262 -11.70 11.13 10.73
CA SER A 262 -12.32 11.46 12.03
C SER A 262 -13.56 10.62 12.33
N GLU A 263 -14.25 10.16 11.29
CA GLU A 263 -15.40 9.26 11.41
C GLU A 263 -15.05 7.90 10.79
N MET A 264 -14.60 6.98 11.64
CA MET A 264 -14.12 5.68 11.18
C MET A 264 -15.24 4.86 10.52
N LYS A 265 -15.03 4.44 9.27
CA LYS A 265 -16.03 3.69 8.49
C LYS A 265 -15.41 2.53 7.73
N VAL A 266 -16.19 1.48 7.54
CA VAL A 266 -15.85 0.34 6.67
C VAL A 266 -17.02 0.11 5.74
N SER A 267 -16.72 -0.05 4.45
CA SER A 267 -17.73 -0.38 3.45
C SER A 267 -18.30 -1.78 3.75
N PRO A 268 -19.64 -1.94 3.77
CA PRO A 268 -20.25 -3.27 3.83
C PRO A 268 -20.12 -4.01 2.51
N ASN A 269 -19.65 -3.35 1.43
CA ASN A 269 -19.44 -3.97 0.14
C ASN A 269 -17.99 -4.42 0.00
N VAL A 270 -17.83 -5.70 -0.32
CA VAL A 270 -16.57 -6.35 -0.66
C VAL A 270 -16.63 -6.77 -2.11
N VAL A 271 -15.48 -6.71 -2.78
CA VAL A 271 -15.36 -7.18 -4.15
C VAL A 271 -14.27 -8.24 -4.25
N GLN A 272 -14.41 -9.13 -5.23
CA GLN A 272 -13.39 -10.12 -5.53
C GLN A 272 -13.20 -10.26 -7.04
N ALA A 273 -11.95 -10.13 -7.48
CA ALA A 273 -11.53 -10.38 -8.85
C ALA A 273 -10.66 -11.64 -8.88
N THR A 274 -10.89 -12.51 -9.86
CA THR A 274 -10.01 -13.65 -10.13
C THR A 274 -9.34 -13.45 -11.47
N TYR A 275 -8.04 -13.73 -11.51
CA TYR A 275 -7.23 -13.65 -12.71
C TYR A 275 -6.65 -15.00 -13.05
N THR A 276 -6.58 -15.33 -14.33
CA THR A 276 -6.01 -16.58 -14.83
C THR A 276 -4.82 -16.32 -15.74
N ARG A 277 -4.09 -17.37 -16.11
CA ARG A 277 -3.01 -17.29 -17.10
C ARG A 277 -3.51 -17.31 -18.56
N ASP A 278 -4.80 -17.59 -18.78
CA ASP A 278 -5.38 -17.71 -20.10
C ASP A 278 -6.13 -16.42 -20.48
N SER A 279 -5.68 -15.77 -21.55
CA SER A 279 -6.31 -14.54 -22.07
C SER A 279 -7.75 -14.75 -22.58
N GLY A 280 -8.13 -16.00 -22.89
CA GLY A 280 -9.50 -16.36 -23.26
C GLY A 280 -10.43 -16.57 -22.06
N THR A 281 -9.89 -16.67 -20.84
CA THR A 281 -10.65 -16.99 -19.63
C THR A 281 -10.56 -15.85 -18.62
N ARG A 282 -11.62 -15.04 -18.54
CA ARG A 282 -11.78 -13.97 -17.56
C ARG A 282 -12.94 -14.29 -16.61
N PRO A 283 -12.66 -14.81 -15.41
CA PRO A 283 -13.69 -15.12 -14.42
C PRO A 283 -14.51 -13.88 -14.05
N ALA A 284 -15.75 -14.12 -13.61
CA ALA A 284 -16.66 -13.04 -13.22
C ALA A 284 -16.13 -12.26 -12.01
N PHE A 285 -16.29 -10.94 -12.08
CA PHE A 285 -16.07 -10.06 -10.94
C PHE A 285 -17.22 -10.23 -9.93
N LEU A 286 -16.87 -10.52 -8.67
CA LEU A 286 -17.86 -10.75 -7.62
C LEU A 286 -18.02 -9.49 -6.77
N LYS A 287 -19.27 -9.16 -6.45
CA LYS A 287 -19.64 -8.15 -5.46
C LYS A 287 -20.53 -8.83 -4.41
N PHE A 288 -20.21 -8.66 -3.15
CA PHE A 288 -21.03 -9.19 -2.06
C PHE A 288 -21.00 -8.25 -0.87
N SER A 289 -22.04 -8.35 -0.04
CA SER A 289 -22.16 -7.55 1.16
C SER A 289 -21.88 -8.40 2.40
N TRP A 290 -21.29 -7.75 3.39
CA TRP A 290 -21.00 -8.33 4.69
C TRP A 290 -21.43 -7.34 5.77
N LYS A 291 -21.51 -7.79 7.03
CA LYS A 291 -21.92 -6.93 8.14
C LYS A 291 -20.68 -6.61 8.99
N PRO A 292 -20.01 -5.47 8.75
CA PRO A 292 -18.86 -5.10 9.57
C PRO A 292 -19.28 -4.92 11.03
N ASP A 293 -18.40 -5.34 11.93
CA ASP A 293 -18.55 -5.02 13.35
C ASP A 293 -18.52 -3.51 13.55
N ARG A 294 -19.19 -3.05 14.61
CA ARG A 294 -19.08 -1.64 15.01
C ARG A 294 -17.65 -1.39 15.48
N LEU A 295 -17.00 -0.42 14.84
CA LEU A 295 -15.73 0.09 15.32
C LEU A 295 -15.99 0.89 16.62
N PRO A 296 -15.05 0.82 17.58
CA PRO A 296 -15.13 1.57 18.84
C PRO A 296 -15.09 3.09 18.63
#